data_AF-K6X9J2-F1
#
_entry.id   AF-K6X9J2-F1
#
_cell.length_a   1.000
_cell.length_b   1.000
_cell.length_c   1.000
_cell.angle_alpha   90.00
_cell.angle_beta   90.00
_cell.angle_gamma   90.00
#
_symmetry.space_group_name_H-M   'P 1'
#
loop_
_entity.id
_entity.type
_entity.pdbx_description
1 polymer ?
#
loop_
_entity_poly.entity_id
_entity_poly.type
_entity_poly.pdbx_seq_one_letter_code
_entity_poly.pdbx_strand_id
1 'polypeptide(L)' 'MSADRHTLHDLVDELPDEQVALVIADVRRRLVTPAASDRWPPEFFGVIQNDDLPEDLAQDPDQHLAAYGFGRDSR' A
#
# COMPACT_ATOMS: atom_id res chain seq x y z
N MET A 1 22.80 6.09 4.76
CA MET A 1 23.16 7.02 3.66
C MET A 1 21.96 7.11 2.74
N SER A 2 21.44 8.30 2.48
CA SER A 2 20.33 8.47 1.53
C SER A 2 20.89 8.22 0.13
N ALA A 3 20.44 7.17 -0.54
CA ALA A 3 20.74 6.98 -1.95
C ALA A 3 20.11 8.14 -2.73
N ASP A 4 20.90 8.84 -3.54
CA ASP A 4 20.45 9.98 -4.32
C ASP A 4 20.08 9.56 -5.75
N ARG A 5 19.15 10.31 -6.38
CA ARG A 5 18.74 10.07 -7.77
C ARG A 5 19.89 10.27 -8.74
N HIS A 6 20.85 11.15 -8.42
CA HIS A 6 22.02 11.36 -9.25
C HIS A 6 22.90 10.10 -9.29
N THR A 7 23.15 9.47 -8.15
CA THR A 7 23.91 8.21 -8.08
C THR A 7 23.26 7.10 -8.90
N LEU A 8 21.92 7.04 -8.97
CA LEU A 8 21.24 6.07 -9.82
C LEU A 8 21.46 6.35 -11.32
N HIS A 9 21.52 7.62 -11.72
CA HIS A 9 21.81 8.01 -13.10
C HIS A 9 23.21 7.56 -13.51
N ASP A 10 24.22 7.86 -12.68
CA ASP A 10 25.61 7.50 -12.94
C ASP A 10 25.79 5.98 -13.11
N LEU A 11 25.10 5.18 -12.27
CA LEU A 11 25.14 3.72 -12.36
C LEU A 11 24.45 3.16 -13.61
N VAL A 12 23.45 3.86 -14.16
CA VAL A 12 22.79 3.47 -15.41
C VAL A 12 23.69 3.78 -16.60
N ASP A 13 24.43 4.89 -16.56
CA ASP A 13 25.36 5.27 -17.63
C ASP A 13 26.58 4.34 -17.72
N GLU A 14 27.05 3.80 -16.59
CA GLU A 14 28.16 2.85 -16.54
C GLU A 14 27.75 1.38 -16.81
N LEU A 15 26.44 1.11 -16.94
CA LEU A 15 25.93 -0.24 -17.05
C LEU A 15 26.23 -0.86 -18.43
N PRO A 16 26.73 -2.10 -18.50
CA PRO A 16 26.90 -2.81 -19.77
C PRO A 16 25.56 -3.03 -20.49
N ASP A 17 25.55 -2.90 -21.81
CA ASP A 17 24.35 -3.01 -22.66
C ASP A 17 23.58 -4.32 -22.44
N GLU A 18 24.30 -5.44 -22.21
CA GLU A 18 23.69 -6.73 -21.91
C GLU A 18 22.85 -6.76 -20.62
N GLN A 19 23.13 -5.86 -19.67
CA GLN A 19 22.43 -5.78 -18.39
C GLN A 19 21.30 -4.73 -18.38
N VAL A 20 21.26 -3.83 -19.37
CA VAL A 20 20.23 -2.76 -19.47
C VAL A 20 18.82 -3.34 -19.45
N ALA A 21 18.57 -4.42 -20.20
CA ALA A 21 17.26 -5.06 -20.24
C ALA A 21 16.80 -5.60 -18.87
N LEU A 22 17.73 -6.17 -18.09
CA LEU A 22 17.45 -6.69 -16.75
C LEU A 22 17.15 -5.56 -15.76
N VAL A 23 17.95 -4.49 -15.79
CA VAL A 23 17.74 -3.33 -14.91
C VAL A 23 16.45 -2.60 -15.24
N ILE A 24 16.07 -2.47 -16.51
CA ILE A 24 14.77 -1.91 -16.91
C ILE A 24 13.61 -2.73 -16.33
N ALA A 25 13.67 -4.07 -16.41
CA ALA A 25 12.64 -4.93 -15.82
C ALA A 25 12.57 -4.77 -14.30
N ASP A 26 13.73 -4.65 -13.64
CA ASP A 26 13.88 -4.48 -12.20
C ASP A 26 13.31 -3.14 -11.70
N VAL A 27 13.58 -2.05 -12.43
CA VAL A 27 13.05 -0.71 -12.16
C VAL A 27 11.55 -0.66 -12.44
N ARG A 28 11.07 -1.24 -13.55
CA ARG A 28 9.63 -1.33 -13.85
C ARG A 28 8.87 -2.03 -12.73
N ARG A 29 9.40 -3.15 -12.21
CA ARG A 29 8.80 -3.87 -11.07
C ARG A 29 8.68 -2.99 -9.83
N ARG A 30 9.63 -2.10 -9.56
CA ARG A 30 9.59 -1.17 -8.43
C ARG A 30 8.66 0.03 -8.66
N LEU A 31 8.51 0.44 -9.92
CA LEU A 31 7.59 1.52 -10.33
C LEU A 31 6.13 1.08 -10.35
N VAL A 32 5.88 -0.23 -10.51
CA VAL A 32 4.59 -0.81 -10.14
C VAL A 32 4.46 -0.62 -8.63
N THR A 33 3.93 0.54 -8.25
CA THR A 33 3.31 0.71 -6.95
C THR A 33 2.35 -0.45 -6.84
N PRO A 34 2.40 -1.31 -5.81
CA PRO A 34 1.28 -2.21 -5.56
C PRO A 34 0.09 -1.29 -5.54
N ALA A 35 -0.75 -1.36 -6.58
CA ALA A 35 -1.91 -0.51 -6.66
C ALA A 35 -2.60 -0.69 -5.30
N ALA A 36 -3.10 0.40 -4.72
CA ALA A 36 -3.86 0.40 -3.49
C ALA A 36 -5.15 -0.47 -3.69
N SER A 37 -4.94 -1.77 -3.83
CA SER A 37 -5.80 -2.71 -4.56
C SER A 37 -5.58 -4.14 -4.11
N ASP A 38 -4.97 -4.34 -2.95
CA ASP A 38 -5.73 -5.10 -1.97
C ASP A 38 -6.72 -4.09 -1.40
N ARG A 39 -7.88 -3.98 -2.07
CA ARG A 39 -9.00 -3.15 -1.66
C ARG A 39 -9.30 -3.57 -0.21
N TRP A 40 -8.86 -2.76 0.74
CA TRP A 40 -9.21 -2.90 2.13
C TRP A 40 -10.54 -2.15 2.32
N PRO A 41 -11.52 -2.75 2.98
CA PRO A 41 -11.53 -4.14 3.42
C PRO A 41 -11.72 -5.14 2.25
N PRO A 42 -11.13 -6.36 2.33
CA PRO A 42 -11.34 -7.42 1.33
C PRO A 42 -12.82 -7.79 1.15
N GLU A 43 -13.20 -8.37 0.02
CA GLU A 43 -14.62 -8.77 -0.24
C GLU A 43 -15.19 -9.77 0.78
N PHE A 44 -14.32 -10.55 1.43
CA PHE A 44 -14.71 -11.48 2.49
C PHE A 44 -14.74 -10.85 3.89
N PHE A 45 -14.41 -9.56 4.02
CA PHE A 45 -14.46 -8.86 5.29
C PHE A 45 -15.91 -8.66 5.72
N GLY A 46 -16.20 -9.07 6.95
CA GLY A 46 -17.50 -8.87 7.57
C GLY A 46 -17.31 -8.58 9.05
N VAL A 47 -18.24 -7.82 9.61
CA VAL A 47 -18.28 -7.50 11.04
C VAL A 47 -19.49 -8.20 11.63
N ILE A 48 -19.35 -8.74 12.85
CA ILE A 48 -20.50 -9.28 13.60
C ILE A 48 -21.37 -8.09 13.99
N GLN A 49 -22.58 -8.03 13.44
CA GLN A 49 -23.55 -7.01 13.82
C GLN A 49 -24.06 -7.29 15.25
N ASN A 50 -24.03 -6.26 16.09
CA ASN A 50 -24.67 -6.22 17.40
C ASN A 50 -25.36 -4.85 17.51
N ASP A 51 -26.35 -4.71 18.39
CA ASP A 51 -27.15 -3.46 18.53
C ASP A 51 -26.29 -2.21 18.81
N ASP A 52 -25.08 -2.39 19.35
CA ASP A 52 -24.13 -1.32 19.67
C ASP A 52 -23.22 -0.91 18.50
N LEU A 53 -23.29 -1.57 17.34
CA LEU A 53 -22.44 -1.31 16.18
C LEU A 53 -23.22 -0.65 15.03
N PRO A 54 -22.65 0.36 14.35
CA PRO A 54 -23.24 0.95 13.15
C PRO A 54 -23.45 -0.10 12.04
N GLU A 55 -24.60 -0.05 11.37
CA GLU A 55 -24.96 -0.98 10.27
C GLU A 55 -24.01 -0.85 9.06
N ASP A 56 -23.44 0.33 8.86
CA ASP A 56 -22.53 0.68 7.76
C ASP A 56 -21.05 0.38 8.06
N LEU A 57 -20.73 -0.13 9.25
CA LEU A 57 -19.35 -0.38 9.69
C LEU A 57 -18.57 -1.32 8.75
N ALA A 58 -19.24 -2.32 8.18
CA ALA A 58 -18.63 -3.25 7.23
C ALA A 58 -18.43 -2.62 5.83
N GLN A 59 -19.16 -1.54 5.52
CA GLN A 59 -19.12 -0.86 4.22
C GLN A 59 -18.05 0.24 4.19
N ASP A 60 -17.80 0.92 5.30
CA ASP A 60 -16.78 1.98 5.40
C ASP A 60 -15.98 1.92 6.71
N PRO A 61 -15.22 0.84 6.96
CA PRO A 61 -14.48 0.68 8.21
C PRO A 61 -13.42 1.76 8.41
N ASP A 62 -12.86 2.31 7.33
CA ASP A 62 -11.81 3.33 7.39
C ASP A 62 -12.35 4.66 7.92
N GLN A 63 -13.57 5.06 7.52
CA GLN A 63 -14.24 6.22 8.10
C GLN A 63 -14.45 6.04 9.61
N HIS A 64 -14.94 4.88 10.04
CA HIS A 64 -15.16 4.62 11.46
C HIS A 64 -13.86 4.56 12.25
N LEU A 65 -12.80 3.96 11.71
CA LEU A 65 -11.48 3.94 12.33
C LEU A 65 -10.89 5.35 12.43
N ALA A 66 -11.08 6.20 11.42
CA ALA A 66 -10.63 7.59 11.46
C ALA A 66 -11.40 8.43 12.48
N ALA A 67 -12.71 8.21 12.60
CA ALA A 67 -13.58 8.96 13.51
C ALA A 67 -13.40 8.53 14.98
N TYR A 68 -13.40 7.22 15.24
CA TYR A 68 -13.46 6.65 16.60
C TYR A 68 -12.10 6.11 17.08
N GLY A 69 -11.20 5.74 16.17
CA GLY A 69 -9.95 5.07 16.52
C GLY A 69 -10.16 3.66 17.09
N PHE A 70 -9.06 2.99 17.44
CA PHE A 70 -9.13 1.66 18.06
C PHE A 70 -9.34 1.76 19.58
N GLY A 71 -10.35 1.08 20.11
CA GLY A 71 -10.51 0.78 21.55
C GLY A 71 -10.78 1.98 22.46
N ARG A 72 -11.24 3.11 21.92
CA ARG A 72 -11.43 4.35 22.71
C ARG A 72 -12.62 4.32 23.67
N ASP A 73 -13.63 3.50 23.36
CA ASP A 73 -14.88 3.39 24.13
C ASP A 73 -15.06 2.02 24.80
N SER A 74 -14.00 1.20 24.88
CA SER A 74 -14.00 -0.07 25.62
C SER A 74 -13.82 0.20 27.12
N ARG A 75 -14.86 0.71 27.79
CA ARG A 75 -14.85 0.94 29.24
C ARG A 75 -16.09 0.41 29.93
#